data_AF-A0A2D9NHG5-F1
#
_entry.id   AF-A0A2D9NHG5-F1
#
_cell.length_a   1.000
_cell.length_b   1.000
_cell.length_c   1.000
_cell.angle_alpha   90.00
_cell.angle_beta   90.00
_cell.angle_gamma   90.00
#
_symmetry.space_group_name_H-M   'P 1'
#
loop_
_entity.id
_entity.type
_entity.pdbx_description
1 polymer ?
#
loop_
_entity_poly.entity_id
_entity_poly.type
_entity_poly.pdbx_seq_one_letter_code
_entity_poly.pdbx_strand_id
1 'polypeptide(L)'
;MTSLDLAGLSFQKVNSCSVFIGENKGGWIYAGQRPRHEVKLPDFYIMESSLSDKELTEISKKLDIESNSNQWDEEKLNILLNYLETQFYESDIVIEDKSKWEIRCPSQGEWYASLENKKIIVKTKARELLSDGTSSNHRGAMMDGRPRKFEGFGPMQYHKAVVEIHPSKIDITALSSIPMDRPNNGVSVRFVISPIRQGDIVKVPQNADFFSNFKVEIFWTFVLGIIPSFAIPIFRGMGSYATDGWVNLLFGGLCVGFVSGAFWRPRRPTIMYEQGETVTTTRQ
;
A
#
# COMPACT_ATOMS: atom_id res chain seq x y z
N MET A 1 1.04 -12.09 25.98
CA MET A 1 -0.31 -11.49 25.99
C MET A 1 -0.92 -11.67 24.59
N THR A 2 -2.12 -12.24 24.47
CA THR A 2 -2.78 -12.56 23.18
C THR A 2 -3.71 -11.45 22.69
N SER A 3 -4.25 -10.67 23.62
CA SER A 3 -5.08 -9.48 23.39
C SER A 3 -4.86 -8.49 24.53
N LEU A 4 -5.16 -7.22 24.28
CA LEU A 4 -5.18 -6.15 25.29
C LEU A 4 -6.41 -5.28 25.07
N ASP A 5 -6.94 -4.72 26.15
CA ASP A 5 -8.04 -3.77 26.09
C ASP A 5 -7.55 -2.40 26.57
N LEU A 6 -7.84 -1.36 25.80
CA LEU A 6 -7.40 0.00 26.08
C LEU A 6 -8.56 0.97 25.81
N ALA A 7 -8.96 1.73 26.82
CA ALA A 7 -10.02 2.73 26.72
C ALA A 7 -11.35 2.21 26.13
N GLY A 8 -11.68 0.93 26.37
CA GLY A 8 -12.86 0.26 25.82
C GLY A 8 -12.67 -0.33 24.41
N LEU A 9 -11.48 -0.20 23.82
CA LEU A 9 -11.12 -0.78 22.53
C LEU A 9 -10.31 -2.06 22.74
N SER A 10 -10.67 -3.13 22.02
CA SER A 10 -9.96 -4.41 22.09
C SER A 10 -8.96 -4.56 20.94
N PHE A 11 -7.74 -4.96 21.27
CA PHE A 11 -6.66 -5.19 20.33
C PHE A 11 -6.16 -6.63 20.41
N GLN A 12 -5.96 -7.27 19.27
CA GLN A 12 -5.41 -8.61 19.16
C GLN A 12 -3.93 -8.54 18.79
N LYS A 13 -3.13 -9.47 19.35
CA LYS A 13 -1.72 -9.59 18.99
C LYS A 13 -1.56 -10.18 17.57
N VAL A 14 -0.73 -9.51 16.78
CA VAL A 14 -0.16 -10.01 15.53
C VAL A 14 1.30 -10.35 15.81
N ASN A 15 1.68 -11.61 15.57
CA ASN A 15 3.06 -12.03 15.73
C ASN A 15 3.91 -11.48 14.56
N SER A 16 5.19 -11.29 14.82
CA SER A 16 6.19 -10.93 13.84
C SER A 16 6.11 -11.85 12.63
N CYS A 17 6.05 -11.23 11.46
CA CYS A 17 5.80 -11.91 10.21
C CYS A 17 6.32 -11.09 9.04
N SER A 18 6.18 -11.65 7.85
CA SER A 18 6.50 -10.98 6.59
C SER A 18 5.27 -11.03 5.70
N VAL A 19 5.02 -9.93 4.99
CA VAL A 19 3.91 -9.79 4.06
C VAL A 19 4.41 -9.26 2.73
N PHE A 20 3.79 -9.66 1.63
CA PHE A 20 4.15 -9.18 0.30
C PHE A 20 3.14 -8.15 -0.21
N ILE A 21 3.61 -6.94 -0.48
CA ILE A 21 2.78 -5.82 -0.92
C ILE A 21 3.10 -5.48 -2.37
N GLY A 22 2.06 -5.11 -3.13
CA GLY A 22 2.17 -4.67 -4.52
C GLY A 22 2.04 -5.80 -5.53
N GLU A 23 2.18 -5.45 -6.81
CA GLU A 23 1.94 -6.34 -7.94
C GLU A 23 3.25 -6.69 -8.66
N ASN A 24 3.33 -7.88 -9.25
CA ASN A 24 4.47 -8.32 -10.05
C ASN A 24 4.12 -8.55 -11.53
N LYS A 25 2.85 -8.41 -11.94
CA LYS A 25 2.46 -8.42 -13.36
C LYS A 25 3.22 -7.36 -14.15
N GLY A 26 3.74 -7.73 -15.32
CA GLY A 26 4.61 -6.86 -16.11
C GLY A 26 3.88 -5.81 -16.96
N GLY A 27 2.58 -5.95 -17.16
CA GLY A 27 1.78 -5.01 -17.96
C GLY A 27 1.82 -3.58 -17.41
N TRP A 28 1.80 -2.58 -18.29
CA TRP A 28 1.93 -1.19 -17.88
C TRP A 28 0.77 -0.67 -17.03
N ILE A 29 -0.43 -1.22 -17.19
CA ILE A 29 -1.59 -0.87 -16.35
C ILE A 29 -1.34 -1.12 -14.85
N TYR A 30 -0.40 -2.01 -14.52
CA TYR A 30 -0.03 -2.31 -13.13
C TYR A 30 1.11 -1.43 -12.61
N ALA A 31 1.60 -0.45 -13.38
CA ALA A 31 2.75 0.37 -12.99
C ALA A 31 2.60 1.07 -11.64
N GLY A 32 1.42 1.61 -11.34
CA GLY A 32 1.14 2.26 -10.05
C GLY A 32 1.11 1.30 -8.86
N GLN A 33 0.96 0.00 -9.09
CA GLN A 33 0.95 -1.02 -8.02
C GLN A 33 2.30 -1.74 -7.89
N ARG A 34 3.29 -1.40 -8.74
CA ARG A 34 4.63 -2.00 -8.72
C ARG A 34 5.61 -1.17 -7.88
N PRO A 35 6.74 -1.76 -7.45
CA PRO A 35 7.05 -3.19 -7.49
C PRO A 35 6.35 -3.97 -6.35
N ARG A 36 6.23 -5.30 -6.52
CA ARG A 36 5.94 -6.19 -5.40
C ARG A 36 7.18 -6.29 -4.51
N HIS A 37 6.99 -6.20 -3.21
CA HIS A 37 8.09 -6.20 -2.24
C HIS A 37 7.67 -6.87 -0.93
N GLU A 38 8.65 -7.39 -0.20
CA GLU A 38 8.48 -7.93 1.15
C GLU A 38 8.51 -6.80 2.18
N VAL A 39 7.63 -6.89 3.17
CA VAL A 39 7.64 -6.06 4.37
C VAL A 39 7.76 -6.96 5.59
N LYS A 40 8.78 -6.72 6.43
CA LYS A 40 9.00 -7.43 7.68
C LYS A 40 8.43 -6.61 8.83
N LEU A 41 7.61 -7.26 9.67
CA LEU A 41 6.88 -6.62 10.76
C LEU A 41 7.31 -7.22 12.11
N PRO A 42 7.48 -6.38 13.14
CA PRO A 42 7.65 -6.86 14.50
C PRO A 42 6.32 -7.40 15.05
N ASP A 43 6.31 -7.86 16.29
CA ASP A 43 5.07 -8.07 17.03
C ASP A 43 4.35 -6.72 17.23
N PHE A 44 3.04 -6.68 17.00
CA PHE A 44 2.20 -5.50 17.25
C PHE A 44 0.79 -5.92 17.67
N TYR A 45 -0.04 -4.96 18.07
CA TYR A 45 -1.44 -5.18 18.39
C TYR A 45 -2.33 -4.35 17.47
N ILE A 46 -3.48 -4.91 17.04
CA ILE A 46 -4.41 -4.26 16.12
C ILE A 46 -5.86 -4.53 16.54
N MET A 47 -6.74 -3.54 16.36
CA MET A 47 -8.18 -3.76 16.54
C MET A 47 -8.73 -4.71 15.47
N GLU A 48 -9.63 -5.63 15.85
CA GLU A 48 -10.22 -6.61 14.93
C GLU A 48 -11.22 -5.98 13.94
N SER A 49 -11.94 -4.94 14.36
CA SER A 49 -12.81 -4.13 13.51
C SER A 49 -12.38 -2.66 13.53
N SER A 50 -12.79 -1.91 12.50
CA SER A 50 -12.74 -0.45 12.57
C SER A 50 -13.58 0.08 13.74
N LEU A 51 -13.22 1.26 14.23
CA LEU A 51 -13.91 1.96 15.31
C LEU A 51 -15.39 2.12 14.99
N SER A 52 -16.25 1.65 15.90
CA SER A 52 -17.70 1.72 15.77
C SER A 52 -18.27 3.04 16.29
N ASP A 53 -19.49 3.38 15.86
CA ASP A 53 -20.22 4.54 16.39
C ASP A 53 -20.40 4.47 17.92
N LYS A 54 -20.57 3.26 18.48
CA LYS A 54 -20.75 3.08 19.93
C LYS A 54 -19.47 3.40 20.69
N GLU A 55 -18.35 2.81 20.27
CA GLU A 55 -17.04 3.05 20.88
C GLU A 55 -16.65 4.53 20.74
N LEU A 56 -16.83 5.12 19.56
CA LEU A 56 -16.56 6.54 19.36
C LEU A 56 -17.46 7.41 20.23
N THR A 57 -18.77 7.14 20.32
CA THR A 57 -19.69 7.91 21.17
C THR A 57 -19.26 7.90 22.64
N GLU A 58 -18.79 6.76 23.16
CA GLU A 58 -18.31 6.64 24.54
C GLU A 58 -17.03 7.46 24.78
N ILE A 59 -16.09 7.44 23.84
CA ILE A 59 -14.86 8.22 23.92
C ILE A 59 -15.14 9.72 23.72
N SER A 60 -15.96 10.06 22.73
CA SER A 60 -16.36 11.43 22.40
C SER A 60 -17.03 12.15 23.57
N LYS A 61 -17.84 11.45 24.39
CA LYS A 61 -18.43 12.01 25.62
C LYS A 61 -17.39 12.46 26.64
N LYS A 62 -16.22 11.82 26.69
CA LYS A 62 -15.14 12.17 27.62
C LYS A 62 -14.28 13.32 27.10
N LEU A 63 -14.20 13.46 25.78
CA LEU A 63 -13.33 14.42 25.09
C LEU A 63 -14.07 15.66 24.58
N ASP A 64 -15.40 15.69 24.66
CA ASP A 64 -16.26 16.75 24.12
C ASP A 64 -16.04 17.00 22.61
N ILE A 65 -15.93 15.91 21.83
CA ILE A 65 -15.73 15.95 20.38
C ILE A 65 -16.92 15.37 19.61
N GLU A 66 -16.99 15.62 18.30
CA GLU A 66 -18.00 15.04 17.41
C GLU A 66 -17.95 13.49 17.43
N SER A 67 -19.11 12.85 17.50
CA SER A 67 -19.27 11.39 17.64
C SER A 67 -19.52 10.63 16.33
N ASN A 68 -19.51 11.31 15.17
CA ASN A 68 -19.74 10.68 13.88
C ASN A 68 -18.54 9.82 13.45
N SER A 69 -18.63 8.48 13.51
CA SER A 69 -17.50 7.60 13.18
C SER A 69 -17.19 7.49 11.69
N ASN A 70 -18.05 8.09 10.85
CA ASN A 70 -17.91 8.08 9.41
C ASN A 70 -17.29 9.36 8.85
N GLN A 71 -16.97 10.33 9.72
CA GLN A 71 -16.40 11.63 9.36
C GLN A 71 -15.10 11.88 10.11
N TRP A 72 -14.01 12.07 9.36
CA TRP A 72 -12.66 12.24 9.91
C TRP A 72 -11.89 13.37 9.25
N ASP A 73 -11.18 14.13 10.08
CA ASP A 73 -10.11 15.05 9.74
C ASP A 73 -8.91 14.81 10.66
N GLU A 74 -7.81 15.54 10.41
CA GLU A 74 -6.57 15.41 11.17
C GLU A 74 -6.74 15.83 12.64
N GLU A 75 -7.52 16.87 12.92
CA GLU A 75 -7.72 17.38 14.28
C GLU A 75 -8.42 16.35 15.17
N LYS A 76 -9.56 15.83 14.73
CA LYS A 76 -10.31 14.80 15.45
C LYS A 76 -9.50 13.53 15.65
N LEU A 77 -8.75 13.12 14.63
CA LEU A 77 -7.88 11.95 14.71
C LEU A 77 -6.78 12.15 15.77
N ASN A 78 -6.11 13.31 15.76
CA ASN A 78 -5.03 13.61 16.70
C ASN A 78 -5.53 13.71 18.15
N ILE A 79 -6.72 14.32 18.39
CA ILE A 79 -7.33 14.34 19.73
C ILE A 79 -7.57 12.93 20.25
N LEU A 80 -8.10 12.05 19.40
CA LEU A 80 -8.36 10.66 19.77
C LEU A 80 -7.07 9.87 20.02
N LEU A 81 -6.05 10.04 19.18
CA LEU A 81 -4.74 9.40 19.37
C LEU A 81 -4.08 9.86 20.66
N ASN A 82 -4.06 11.16 20.95
CA ASN A 82 -3.50 11.70 22.20
C ASN A 82 -4.22 11.15 23.44
N TYR A 83 -5.55 11.02 23.38
CA TYR A 83 -6.32 10.38 24.45
C TYR A 83 -5.92 8.91 24.64
N LEU A 84 -5.85 8.14 23.56
CA LEU A 84 -5.46 6.72 23.61
C LEU A 84 -4.02 6.55 24.13
N GLU A 85 -3.08 7.39 23.70
CA GLU A 85 -1.71 7.39 24.21
C GLU A 85 -1.67 7.66 25.71
N THR A 86 -2.42 8.66 26.20
CA THR A 86 -2.51 8.99 27.63
C THR A 86 -3.04 7.81 28.43
N GLN A 87 -4.16 7.22 27.98
CA GLN A 87 -4.73 6.02 28.60
C GLN A 87 -3.77 4.83 28.55
N PHE A 88 -2.98 4.72 27.49
CA PHE A 88 -2.01 3.64 27.35
C PHE A 88 -0.89 3.76 28.37
N TYR A 89 -0.33 4.95 28.56
CA TYR A 89 0.69 5.20 29.57
C TYR A 89 0.16 4.97 30.99
N GLU A 90 -1.05 5.43 31.30
CA GLU A 90 -1.69 5.31 32.62
C GLU A 90 -2.22 3.90 32.94
N SER A 91 -2.46 3.05 31.94
CA SER A 91 -3.03 1.71 32.15
C SER A 91 -2.08 0.74 32.88
N ASP A 92 -2.62 -0.35 33.43
CA ASP A 92 -1.81 -1.45 34.00
C ASP A 92 -1.33 -2.47 32.93
N ILE A 93 -1.39 -2.12 31.65
CA ILE A 93 -0.99 -3.02 30.55
C ILE A 93 0.51 -3.35 30.66
N VAL A 94 0.81 -4.64 30.80
CA VAL A 94 2.18 -5.17 30.93
C VAL A 94 2.86 -5.28 29.56
N ILE A 95 3.30 -4.14 29.04
CA ILE A 95 4.20 -4.03 27.90
C ILE A 95 5.53 -3.45 28.40
N GLU A 96 6.62 -4.11 28.04
CA GLU A 96 7.97 -3.66 28.39
C GLU A 96 8.25 -2.31 27.74
N ASP A 97 8.60 -1.32 28.57
CA ASP A 97 8.93 0.04 28.19
C ASP A 97 7.92 0.66 27.20
N LYS A 98 6.76 1.06 27.73
CA LYS A 98 5.68 1.70 26.96
C LYS A 98 6.14 2.90 26.12
N SER A 99 7.23 3.57 26.51
CA SER A 99 7.79 4.70 25.74
C SER A 99 8.32 4.31 24.36
N LYS A 100 8.54 3.01 24.12
CA LYS A 100 8.96 2.46 22.82
C LYS A 100 7.78 2.02 21.96
N TRP A 101 6.55 2.38 22.31
CA TRP A 101 5.35 2.01 21.58
C TRP A 101 4.57 3.27 21.20
N GLU A 102 3.93 3.22 20.04
CA GLU A 102 3.09 4.29 19.52
C GLU A 102 1.71 3.75 19.18
N ILE A 103 0.69 4.62 19.28
CA ILE A 103 -0.68 4.34 18.83
C ILE A 103 -0.95 5.17 17.60
N ARG A 104 -1.39 4.51 16.52
CA ARG A 104 -1.71 5.17 15.25
C ARG A 104 -2.64 4.33 14.41
N CYS A 105 -3.04 4.85 13.25
CA CYS A 105 -3.61 4.01 12.19
C CYS A 105 -2.56 2.99 11.71
N PRO A 106 -2.96 1.79 11.24
CA PRO A 106 -2.03 0.80 10.70
C PRO A 106 -1.22 1.40 9.55
N SER A 107 0.02 0.94 9.37
CA SER A 107 0.70 1.11 8.10
C SER A 107 0.12 0.13 7.07
N GLN A 108 0.39 0.34 5.79
CA GLN A 108 -0.05 -0.55 4.72
C GLN A 108 0.41 -1.99 5.02
N GLY A 109 1.66 -2.18 5.45
CA GLY A 109 2.18 -3.49 5.81
C GLY A 109 1.46 -4.12 6.99
N GLU A 110 1.23 -3.37 8.06
CA GLU A 110 0.50 -3.86 9.23
C GLU A 110 -0.94 -4.25 8.87
N TRP A 111 -1.60 -3.48 7.99
CA TRP A 111 -2.95 -3.77 7.52
C TRP A 111 -3.01 -5.07 6.71
N TYR A 112 -2.18 -5.22 5.68
CA TYR A 112 -2.16 -6.44 4.85
C TYR A 112 -1.72 -7.67 5.64
N ALA A 113 -0.72 -7.55 6.50
CA ALA A 113 -0.30 -8.68 7.34
C ALA A 113 -1.41 -9.11 8.29
N SER A 114 -2.15 -8.16 8.86
CA SER A 114 -3.27 -8.48 9.73
C SER A 114 -4.42 -9.14 8.94
N LEU A 115 -4.65 -8.73 7.69
CA LEU A 115 -5.63 -9.37 6.81
C LEU A 115 -5.24 -10.82 6.48
N GLU A 116 -3.99 -11.05 6.04
CA GLU A 116 -3.48 -12.38 5.69
C GLU A 116 -3.49 -13.33 6.89
N ASN A 117 -3.19 -12.82 8.09
CA ASN A 117 -3.21 -13.58 9.34
C ASN A 117 -4.60 -13.66 9.99
N LYS A 118 -5.67 -13.18 9.33
CA LYS A 118 -7.06 -13.20 9.82
C LYS A 118 -7.22 -12.53 11.20
N LYS A 119 -6.46 -11.46 11.45
CA LYS A 119 -6.51 -10.64 12.66
C LYS A 119 -7.43 -9.43 12.55
N ILE A 120 -7.88 -9.13 11.33
CA ILE A 120 -8.87 -8.10 11.05
C ILE A 120 -10.04 -8.65 10.26
N ILE A 121 -11.21 -8.09 10.54
CA ILE A 121 -12.44 -8.27 9.78
C ILE A 121 -12.64 -7.02 8.93
N VAL A 122 -12.84 -7.23 7.64
CA VAL A 122 -13.06 -6.19 6.63
C VAL A 122 -14.42 -6.35 5.98
N LYS A 123 -15.04 -5.23 5.58
CA LYS A 123 -16.35 -5.21 4.92
C LYS A 123 -16.21 -4.72 3.48
N THR A 124 -17.05 -5.22 2.57
CA THR A 124 -17.13 -4.68 1.21
C THR A 124 -17.52 -3.21 1.21
N LYS A 125 -17.03 -2.43 0.23
CA LYS A 125 -17.25 -0.97 0.13
C LYS A 125 -16.65 -0.16 1.30
N ALA A 126 -15.89 -0.80 2.19
CA ALA A 126 -15.22 -0.08 3.26
C ALA A 126 -13.98 0.64 2.73
N ARG A 127 -13.70 1.78 3.35
CA ARG A 127 -12.48 2.55 3.17
C ARG A 127 -11.85 2.72 4.54
N GLU A 128 -10.62 2.25 4.71
CA GLU A 128 -9.89 2.29 5.98
C GLU A 128 -8.68 3.21 5.85
N LEU A 129 -8.58 4.18 6.77
CA LEU A 129 -7.47 5.12 6.84
C LEU A 129 -6.18 4.42 7.26
N LEU A 130 -5.08 4.72 6.57
CA LEU A 130 -3.74 4.30 6.93
C LEU A 130 -2.94 5.47 7.51
N SER A 131 -1.86 5.13 8.22
CA SER A 131 -0.88 6.12 8.69
C SER A 131 0.04 6.62 7.57
N ASP A 132 0.16 5.85 6.48
CA ASP A 132 0.98 6.19 5.32
C ASP A 132 0.51 7.46 4.60
N GLY A 133 1.49 8.21 4.10
CA GLY A 133 1.30 9.27 3.14
C GLY A 133 1.04 8.73 1.74
N THR A 134 0.61 9.63 0.86
CA THR A 134 0.29 9.27 -0.52
C THR A 134 1.54 8.96 -1.35
N SER A 135 1.40 8.06 -2.31
CA SER A 135 2.41 7.82 -3.33
C SER A 135 1.78 7.30 -4.62
N SER A 136 2.48 7.52 -5.74
CA SER A 136 2.07 7.05 -7.06
C SER A 136 2.40 5.57 -7.30
N ASN A 137 3.35 5.01 -6.55
CA ASN A 137 3.78 3.62 -6.65
C ASN A 137 4.52 3.13 -5.39
N HIS A 138 4.95 1.87 -5.37
CA HIS A 138 5.65 1.29 -4.21
C HIS A 138 7.16 1.55 -4.20
N ARG A 139 7.74 2.31 -5.14
CA ARG A 139 9.14 2.76 -5.06
C ARG A 139 9.30 3.68 -3.86
N GLY A 140 10.33 3.51 -3.06
CA GLY A 140 10.52 4.26 -1.80
C GLY A 140 9.57 3.85 -0.67
N ALA A 141 8.76 2.80 -0.83
CA ALA A 141 7.93 2.28 0.25
C ALA A 141 8.79 1.67 1.38
N MET A 142 8.29 1.73 2.61
CA MET A 142 8.97 1.20 3.78
C MET A 142 8.85 -0.33 3.81
N MET A 143 9.98 -1.02 4.01
CA MET A 143 10.03 -2.49 4.04
C MET A 143 10.09 -3.06 5.46
N ASP A 144 10.23 -2.20 6.47
CA ASP A 144 10.23 -2.58 7.88
C ASP A 144 8.87 -2.34 8.58
N GLY A 145 7.88 -1.85 7.82
CA GLY A 145 6.53 -1.59 8.27
C GLY A 145 6.31 -0.23 8.95
N ARG A 146 7.33 0.62 9.05
CA ARG A 146 7.12 2.04 9.42
C ARG A 146 6.11 2.66 8.44
N PRO A 147 5.27 3.60 8.88
CA PRO A 147 4.44 4.38 7.96
C PRO A 147 5.32 5.11 6.94
N ARG A 148 4.97 5.00 5.66
CA ARG A 148 5.60 5.79 4.61
C ARG A 148 5.23 7.26 4.78
N LYS A 149 6.21 8.15 4.88
CA LYS A 149 5.95 9.60 4.85
C LYS A 149 5.81 10.10 3.41
N PHE A 150 5.09 11.19 3.23
CA PHE A 150 5.08 11.90 1.96
C PHE A 150 6.42 12.64 1.77
N GLU A 151 7.05 12.49 0.61
CA GLU A 151 8.39 13.03 0.30
C GLU A 151 8.35 14.15 -0.76
N GLY A 152 7.18 14.78 -0.98
CA GLY A 152 7.00 15.83 -1.99
C GLY A 152 6.57 17.18 -1.41
N PHE A 153 6.21 18.10 -2.31
CA PHE A 153 5.61 19.40 -1.97
C PHE A 153 4.23 19.53 -2.60
N GLY A 154 3.38 20.37 -2.01
CA GLY A 154 2.06 20.71 -2.53
C GLY A 154 0.90 20.07 -1.78
N PRO A 155 -0.33 20.16 -2.30
CA PRO A 155 -1.56 19.79 -1.57
C PRO A 155 -1.57 18.35 -1.05
N MET A 156 -0.87 17.44 -1.73
CA MET A 156 -0.79 16.02 -1.36
C MET A 156 -0.06 15.76 -0.04
N GLN A 157 0.66 16.74 0.53
CA GLN A 157 1.29 16.62 1.85
C GLN A 157 0.28 16.42 2.98
N TYR A 158 -0.94 16.94 2.82
CA TYR A 158 -2.03 16.78 3.79
C TYR A 158 -2.88 15.54 3.51
N HIS A 159 -2.55 14.76 2.47
CA HIS A 159 -3.29 13.56 2.14
C HIS A 159 -2.68 12.34 2.85
N LYS A 160 -3.56 11.44 3.30
CA LYS A 160 -3.22 10.11 3.79
C LYS A 160 -3.65 9.03 2.80
N ALA A 161 -2.96 7.91 2.83
CA ALA A 161 -3.35 6.73 2.08
C ALA A 161 -4.56 6.05 2.72
N VAL A 162 -5.42 5.47 1.89
CA VAL A 162 -6.61 4.74 2.30
C VAL A 162 -6.66 3.43 1.56
N VAL A 163 -6.98 2.35 2.28
CA VAL A 163 -7.31 1.07 1.65
C VAL A 163 -8.79 1.04 1.34
N GLU A 164 -9.13 0.88 0.07
CA GLU A 164 -10.50 0.70 -0.39
C GLU A 164 -10.74 -0.76 -0.74
N ILE A 165 -11.83 -1.33 -0.23
CA ILE A 165 -12.22 -2.71 -0.48
C ILE A 165 -13.29 -2.73 -1.57
N HIS A 166 -13.13 -3.63 -2.55
CA HIS A 166 -14.01 -3.71 -3.71
C HIS A 166 -15.48 -3.90 -3.30
N PRO A 167 -16.45 -3.32 -4.04
CA PRO A 167 -17.86 -3.29 -3.63
C PRO A 167 -18.53 -4.65 -3.41
N SER A 168 -18.00 -5.70 -4.02
CA SER A 168 -18.57 -7.06 -3.97
C SER A 168 -17.56 -8.14 -3.60
N LYS A 169 -16.27 -7.81 -3.43
CA LYS A 169 -15.18 -8.79 -3.31
C LYS A 169 -14.20 -8.31 -2.23
N ILE A 170 -14.08 -9.05 -1.13
CA ILE A 170 -13.26 -8.62 0.02
C ILE A 170 -11.76 -8.80 -0.21
N ASP A 171 -11.38 -9.67 -1.15
CA ASP A 171 -10.01 -10.01 -1.53
C ASP A 171 -9.38 -8.99 -2.48
N ILE A 172 -10.20 -8.11 -3.07
CA ILE A 172 -9.74 -7.07 -3.98
C ILE A 172 -9.70 -5.75 -3.24
N THR A 173 -8.50 -5.20 -3.13
CA THR A 173 -8.23 -3.90 -2.51
C THR A 173 -7.58 -2.94 -3.50
N ALA A 174 -7.77 -1.65 -3.27
CA ALA A 174 -7.07 -0.58 -3.97
C ALA A 174 -6.54 0.42 -2.95
N LEU A 175 -5.48 1.15 -3.32
CA LEU A 175 -5.03 2.31 -2.56
C LEU A 175 -5.60 3.57 -3.20
N SER A 176 -6.19 4.43 -2.37
CA SER A 176 -6.59 5.78 -2.73
C SER A 176 -5.99 6.79 -1.75
N SER A 177 -6.34 8.06 -1.91
CA SER A 177 -5.91 9.13 -1.03
C SER A 177 -7.08 9.98 -0.57
N ILE A 178 -7.00 10.45 0.67
CA ILE A 178 -7.96 11.42 1.21
C ILE A 178 -7.23 12.62 1.81
N PRO A 179 -7.73 13.85 1.60
CA PRO A 179 -7.18 15.06 2.20
C PRO A 179 -7.58 15.19 3.67
N MET A 180 -6.66 15.08 4.62
CA MET A 180 -7.00 15.13 6.06
C MET A 180 -7.06 16.55 6.65
N ASP A 181 -6.78 17.58 5.86
CA ASP A 181 -6.90 19.01 6.22
C ASP A 181 -8.36 19.50 6.31
N ARG A 182 -9.33 18.62 6.07
CA ARG A 182 -10.77 18.90 6.11
C ARG A 182 -11.56 17.64 6.47
N PRO A 183 -12.82 17.78 6.92
CA PRO A 183 -13.67 16.61 7.22
C PRO A 183 -13.98 15.76 5.99
N ASN A 184 -13.74 14.45 6.08
CA ASN A 184 -14.04 13.48 5.02
C ASN A 184 -15.06 12.45 5.49
N ASN A 185 -16.11 12.26 4.70
CA ASN A 185 -17.13 11.25 4.93
C ASN A 185 -16.78 9.91 4.29
N GLY A 186 -17.30 8.82 4.85
CA GLY A 186 -17.23 7.49 4.26
C GLY A 186 -15.89 6.79 4.48
N VAL A 187 -15.13 7.19 5.50
CA VAL A 187 -13.84 6.60 5.88
C VAL A 187 -13.97 6.09 7.30
N SER A 188 -13.45 4.89 7.53
CA SER A 188 -13.38 4.28 8.85
C SER A 188 -11.93 4.25 9.33
N VAL A 189 -11.76 4.30 10.65
CA VAL A 189 -10.45 4.32 11.29
C VAL A 189 -10.30 3.08 12.16
N ARG A 190 -9.09 2.55 12.22
CA ARG A 190 -8.69 1.42 13.04
C ARG A 190 -7.34 1.76 13.65
N PHE A 191 -7.08 1.33 14.88
CA PHE A 191 -5.81 1.60 15.54
C PHE A 191 -4.93 0.37 15.68
N VAL A 192 -3.63 0.63 15.71
CA VAL A 192 -2.57 -0.30 16.09
C VAL A 192 -1.80 0.26 17.27
N ILE A 193 -1.29 -0.64 18.11
CA ILE A 193 -0.24 -0.35 19.09
C ILE A 193 1.00 -1.07 18.58
N SER A 194 1.98 -0.31 18.08
CA SER A 194 3.14 -0.84 17.35
C SER A 194 4.43 -0.31 17.98
N PRO A 195 5.51 -1.12 18.04
CA PRO A 195 6.78 -0.66 18.57
C PRO A 195 7.39 0.39 17.63
N ILE A 196 7.94 1.45 18.22
CA ILE A 196 8.68 2.50 17.52
C ILE A 196 9.99 1.90 17.02
N ARG A 197 10.09 1.73 15.71
CA ARG A 197 11.24 1.10 15.06
C ARG A 197 12.46 2.03 15.13
N GLN A 198 13.52 1.54 15.76
CA GLN A 198 14.81 2.24 15.89
C GLN A 198 15.80 1.77 14.82
N GLY A 199 16.78 2.61 14.50
CA GLY A 199 17.85 2.28 13.56
C GLY A 199 17.50 2.56 12.10
N ASP A 200 18.29 1.95 11.22
CA ASP A 200 18.27 2.22 9.79
C ASP A 200 16.92 1.88 9.16
N ILE A 201 16.54 2.69 8.17
CA ILE A 201 15.32 2.50 7.41
C ILE A 201 15.64 1.63 6.21
N VAL A 202 14.88 0.55 6.01
CA VAL A 202 14.94 -0.25 4.77
C VAL A 202 13.77 0.15 3.87
N LYS A 203 14.06 0.65 2.67
CA LYS A 203 13.07 1.06 1.67
C LYS A 203 13.19 0.25 0.38
N VAL A 204 12.09 0.20 -0.37
CA VAL A 204 12.12 -0.22 -1.75
C VAL A 204 13.00 0.76 -2.55
N PRO A 205 13.96 0.29 -3.37
CA PRO A 205 14.81 1.15 -4.18
C PRO A 205 13.99 2.16 -5.00
N GLN A 206 14.37 3.44 -4.89
CA GLN A 206 13.61 4.56 -5.47
C GLN A 206 13.53 4.49 -7.00
N ASN A 207 14.65 4.11 -7.63
CA ASN A 207 14.73 4.07 -9.09
C ASN A 207 14.48 2.66 -9.62
N ALA A 208 13.75 2.58 -10.72
CA ALA A 208 13.68 1.37 -11.51
C ALA A 208 14.92 1.25 -12.40
N ASP A 209 15.33 0.03 -12.71
CA ASP A 209 16.35 -0.22 -13.75
C ASP A 209 15.76 0.08 -15.14
N PHE A 210 15.90 1.33 -15.58
CA PHE A 210 15.39 1.82 -16.86
C PHE A 210 15.94 1.04 -18.05
N PHE A 211 17.25 0.73 -18.04
CA PHE A 211 17.89 0.03 -19.15
C PHE A 211 17.41 -1.41 -19.27
N SER A 212 17.30 -2.13 -18.15
CA SER A 212 16.72 -3.47 -18.14
C SER A 212 15.27 -3.46 -18.63
N ASN A 213 14.48 -2.49 -18.16
CA ASN A 213 13.08 -2.35 -18.61
C ASN A 213 12.96 -2.08 -20.11
N PHE A 214 13.81 -1.21 -20.65
CA PHE A 214 13.82 -0.87 -22.07
C PHE A 214 14.20 -2.06 -22.96
N LYS A 215 15.24 -2.82 -22.58
CA LYS A 215 15.65 -4.04 -23.31
C LYS A 215 14.53 -5.07 -23.40
N VAL A 216 13.84 -5.30 -22.27
CA VAL A 216 12.69 -6.21 -22.22
C VAL A 216 11.57 -5.73 -23.13
N GLU A 217 11.32 -4.42 -23.18
CA GLU A 217 10.25 -3.85 -23.99
C GLU A 217 10.52 -3.98 -25.50
N ILE A 218 11.76 -3.69 -25.93
CA ILE A 218 12.18 -3.91 -27.32
C ILE A 218 12.02 -5.38 -27.71
N PHE A 219 12.50 -6.28 -26.86
CA PHE A 219 12.44 -7.72 -27.13
C PHE A 219 11.00 -8.19 -27.35
N TRP A 220 10.08 -7.85 -26.44
CA TRP A 220 8.69 -8.30 -26.57
C TRP A 220 7.92 -7.60 -27.68
N THR A 221 8.21 -6.32 -27.95
CA THR A 221 7.65 -5.61 -29.11
C THR A 221 8.06 -6.28 -30.42
N PHE A 222 9.31 -6.74 -30.51
CA PHE A 222 9.79 -7.44 -31.69
C PHE A 222 9.16 -8.83 -31.82
N VAL A 223 9.17 -9.62 -30.74
CA VAL A 223 8.69 -11.02 -30.74
C VAL A 223 7.17 -11.14 -30.91
N LEU A 224 6.38 -10.27 -30.27
CA LEU A 224 4.91 -10.36 -30.31
C LEU A 224 4.28 -9.43 -31.35
N GLY A 225 4.98 -8.37 -31.72
CA GLY A 225 4.49 -7.35 -32.64
C GLY A 225 5.05 -7.51 -34.03
N ILE A 226 6.34 -7.21 -34.18
CA ILE A 226 6.99 -7.07 -35.49
C ILE A 226 7.10 -8.44 -36.19
N ILE A 227 7.70 -9.45 -35.56
CA ILE A 227 7.89 -10.77 -36.20
C ILE A 227 6.55 -11.35 -36.71
N PRO A 228 5.48 -11.42 -35.89
CA PRO A 228 4.21 -12.00 -36.36
C PRO A 228 3.59 -11.18 -37.50
N SER A 229 3.75 -9.85 -37.47
CA SER A 229 3.22 -8.97 -38.52
C SER A 229 3.83 -9.29 -39.89
N PHE A 230 5.11 -9.65 -39.97
CA PHE A 230 5.75 -10.06 -41.22
C PHE A 230 5.58 -11.56 -41.54
N ALA A 231 5.63 -12.42 -40.52
CA ALA A 231 5.52 -13.86 -40.70
C ALA A 231 4.16 -14.29 -41.25
N ILE A 232 3.07 -13.68 -40.76
CA ILE A 232 1.70 -14.06 -41.14
C ILE A 232 1.45 -13.86 -42.66
N PRO A 233 1.73 -12.69 -43.27
CA PRO A 233 1.61 -12.50 -44.71
C PRO A 233 2.46 -13.47 -45.52
N ILE A 234 3.72 -13.70 -45.12
CA ILE A 234 4.65 -14.59 -45.83
C ILE A 234 4.11 -16.02 -45.85
N PHE A 235 3.69 -16.55 -44.69
CA PHE A 235 3.12 -17.90 -44.62
C PHE A 235 1.76 -18.03 -45.33
N ARG A 236 1.06 -16.91 -45.55
CA ARG A 236 -0.19 -16.86 -46.32
C ARG A 236 0.02 -16.64 -47.83
N GLY A 237 1.26 -16.66 -48.31
CA GLY A 237 1.57 -16.49 -49.74
C GLY A 237 1.52 -15.04 -50.23
N MET A 238 1.40 -14.06 -49.32
CA MET A 238 1.40 -12.62 -49.62
C MET A 238 2.82 -12.04 -49.51
N GLY A 239 3.82 -12.72 -50.09
CA GLY A 239 5.23 -12.35 -49.96
C GLY A 239 5.55 -10.95 -50.53
N SER A 240 4.93 -10.56 -51.63
CA SER A 240 5.08 -9.21 -52.21
C SER A 240 4.53 -8.11 -51.30
N TYR A 241 3.50 -8.40 -50.49
CA TYR A 241 3.01 -7.44 -49.51
C TYR A 241 4.03 -7.19 -48.39
N ALA A 242 4.86 -8.18 -48.06
CA ALA A 242 5.92 -8.01 -47.07
C ALA A 242 7.04 -7.08 -47.56
N THR A 243 7.24 -6.95 -48.87
CA THR A 243 8.22 -6.02 -49.47
C THR A 243 7.61 -4.66 -49.77
N ASP A 244 6.40 -4.63 -50.33
CA ASP A 244 5.80 -3.39 -50.85
C ASP A 244 4.99 -2.67 -49.77
N GLY A 245 4.40 -3.43 -48.84
CA GLY A 245 3.59 -2.95 -47.72
C GLY A 245 4.31 -2.94 -46.38
N TRP A 246 5.64 -3.05 -46.36
CA TRP A 246 6.43 -3.26 -45.13
C TRP A 246 6.19 -2.21 -44.05
N VAL A 247 5.91 -0.95 -44.42
CA VAL A 247 5.61 0.14 -43.47
C VAL A 247 4.34 -0.15 -42.68
N ASN A 248 3.29 -0.63 -43.35
CA ASN A 248 2.03 -0.99 -42.71
C ASN A 248 2.21 -2.18 -41.77
N LEU A 249 3.02 -3.16 -42.17
CA LEU A 249 3.33 -4.32 -41.34
C LEU A 249 4.15 -3.92 -40.11
N LEU A 250 5.15 -3.06 -40.27
CA LEU A 250 5.93 -2.55 -39.15
C LEU A 250 5.04 -1.79 -38.17
N PHE A 251 4.20 -0.87 -38.67
CA PHE A 251 3.32 -0.08 -37.82
C PHE A 251 2.28 -0.97 -37.12
N GLY A 252 1.65 -1.90 -37.83
CA GLY A 252 0.73 -2.88 -37.24
C GLY A 252 1.41 -3.72 -36.16
N GLY A 253 2.65 -4.16 -36.40
CA GLY A 253 3.45 -4.87 -35.43
C GLY A 253 3.76 -4.04 -34.19
N LEU A 254 4.15 -2.78 -34.35
CA LEU A 254 4.36 -1.85 -33.23
C LEU A 254 3.08 -1.62 -32.43
N CYS A 255 1.93 -1.46 -33.07
CA CYS A 255 0.64 -1.34 -32.39
C CYS A 255 0.30 -2.58 -31.56
N VAL A 256 0.47 -3.78 -32.12
CA VAL A 256 0.25 -5.04 -31.38
C VAL A 256 1.26 -5.20 -30.24
N GLY A 257 2.52 -4.83 -30.47
CA GLY A 257 3.56 -4.79 -29.45
C GLY A 257 3.20 -3.87 -28.28
N PHE A 258 2.71 -2.66 -28.58
CA PHE A 258 2.26 -1.69 -27.59
C PHE A 258 1.03 -2.16 -26.80
N VAL A 259 -0.02 -2.62 -27.50
CA VAL A 259 -1.26 -3.11 -26.86
C VAL A 259 -0.96 -4.32 -25.99
N SER A 260 -0.15 -5.26 -26.48
CA SER A 260 0.30 -6.38 -25.65
C SER A 260 1.07 -5.89 -24.42
N GLY A 261 1.92 -4.87 -24.52
CA GLY A 261 2.67 -4.30 -23.39
C GLY A 261 1.79 -3.64 -22.34
N ALA A 262 0.70 -3.01 -22.75
CA ALA A 262 -0.26 -2.43 -21.84
C ALA A 262 -0.89 -3.49 -20.91
N PHE A 263 -1.34 -4.62 -21.47
CA PHE A 263 -2.07 -5.66 -20.72
C PHE A 263 -1.17 -6.78 -20.18
N TRP A 264 -0.09 -7.12 -20.89
CA TRP A 264 0.74 -8.30 -20.61
C TRP A 264 2.23 -8.11 -20.93
N ARG A 265 3.05 -8.34 -19.90
CA ARG A 265 4.47 -8.67 -20.00
C ARG A 265 4.77 -9.73 -18.94
N PRO A 266 5.88 -10.49 -19.08
CA PRO A 266 6.32 -11.41 -18.03
C PRO A 266 6.39 -10.75 -16.65
N ARG A 267 6.20 -11.57 -15.62
CA ARG A 267 6.24 -11.09 -14.24
C ARG A 267 7.61 -10.48 -13.91
N ARG A 268 7.58 -9.38 -13.17
CA ARG A 268 8.76 -8.68 -12.65
C ARG A 268 9.22 -9.34 -11.35
N PRO A 269 10.52 -9.24 -11.00
CA PRO A 269 11.02 -9.76 -9.74
C PRO A 269 10.34 -9.09 -8.54
N THR A 270 10.16 -9.86 -7.47
CA THR A 270 9.74 -9.35 -6.16
C THR A 270 10.98 -8.91 -5.40
N ILE A 271 10.92 -7.76 -4.76
CA ILE A 271 12.03 -7.19 -3.99
C ILE A 271 11.96 -7.76 -2.58
N MET A 272 12.96 -8.57 -2.22
CA MET A 272 13.09 -9.14 -0.87
C MET A 272 13.66 -8.10 0.09
N TYR A 273 13.41 -8.24 1.38
CA TYR A 273 13.86 -7.29 2.40
C TYR A 273 15.38 -7.02 2.35
N GLU A 274 16.17 -8.06 2.10
CA GLU A 274 17.63 -7.99 2.02
C GLU A 274 18.12 -7.21 0.79
N GLN A 275 17.25 -6.98 -0.19
CA GLN A 275 17.52 -6.21 -1.41
C GLN A 275 17.08 -4.74 -1.29
N GLY A 276 16.52 -4.36 -0.14
CA GLY A 276 16.09 -3.00 0.14
C GLY A 276 17.25 -2.01 0.25
N GLU A 277 16.99 -0.76 -0.10
CA GLU A 277 17.90 0.35 0.10
C GLU A 277 17.90 0.75 1.58
N THR A 278 19.06 0.68 2.22
CA THR A 278 19.21 1.03 3.64
C THR A 278 19.61 2.50 3.76
N VAL A 279 18.78 3.28 4.45
CA VAL A 279 19.02 4.70 4.73
C VAL A 279 19.28 4.85 6.22
N THR A 280 20.53 5.19 6.57
CA THR A 280 20.90 5.52 7.94
C THR A 280 20.22 6.83 8.34
N THR A 281 19.40 6.77 9.37
CA THR A 281 18.78 7.98 9.93
C THR A 281 19.83 8.69 10.78
N THR A 282 20.60 9.61 10.20
CA THR A 282 21.40 10.53 11.00
C THR A 282 20.42 11.37 11.80
N ARG A 283 20.37 11.17 13.13
CA ARG A 283 19.56 12.04 14.02
C ARG A 283 19.91 13.50 13.71
N GLN A 284 18.95 14.25 13.19
CA GLN A 284 18.90 15.70 13.33
C GLN A 284 18.08 16.02 14.57
#